data_AF-A0A2E1NLA3-F1
#
_entry.id   AF-A0A2E1NLA3-F1
#
_cell.length_a   1.000
_cell.length_b   1.000
_cell.length_c   1.000
_cell.angle_alpha   90.00
_cell.angle_beta   90.00
_cell.angle_gamma   90.00
#
_symmetry.space_group_name_H-M   'P 1'
#
loop_
_entity.id
_entity.type
_entity.pdbx_description
1 polymer ?
#
loop_
_entity_poly.entity_id
_entity_poly.type
_entity_poly.pdbx_seq_one_letter_code
_entity_poly.pdbx_strand_id
1 'polypeptide(L)'
;YPEQVDYLESSMATEETFELVPDMPLVQLKQLIETYFDWVLEEDYDSDDSRYWFWYRSMEKEEPRLGVRGIDDGMEKELALAIGPRVRAVHQALDDMLVVSPTALTIDYLMIHARDTDIVRRIQTMSSAHYGEIRANLLHRQMKPMHLLRTKLSFLGAARFDPRSDRWVRVTFFQGAPLLSELNAEPSDLQEFDDWMFATAPDPAMVGF
;
A
#
# COMPACT_ATOMS: atom_id res chain seq x y z
N TYR A 1 -12.16 17.86 -19.66
CA TYR A 1 -13.55 17.62 -19.19
C TYR A 1 -13.63 17.74 -17.67
N PRO A 2 -13.67 18.97 -17.11
CA PRO A 2 -13.75 19.20 -15.67
C PRO A 2 -14.94 18.48 -15.03
N GLU A 3 -16.11 18.50 -15.66
CA GLU A 3 -17.29 17.80 -15.11
C GLU A 3 -17.12 16.28 -14.93
N GLN A 4 -16.16 15.65 -15.62
CA GLN A 4 -15.84 14.22 -15.51
C GLN A 4 -14.81 13.92 -14.41
N VAL A 5 -14.12 14.93 -13.88
CA VAL A 5 -13.07 14.76 -12.85
C VAL A 5 -13.36 15.53 -11.57
N ASP A 6 -14.21 16.55 -11.61
CA ASP A 6 -14.61 17.34 -10.43
C ASP A 6 -15.32 16.47 -9.38
N TYR A 7 -16.14 15.51 -9.82
CA TYR A 7 -16.75 14.55 -8.89
C TYR A 7 -15.71 13.58 -8.29
N LEU A 8 -14.59 13.34 -9.00
CA LEU A 8 -13.49 12.52 -8.50
C LEU A 8 -12.73 13.24 -7.38
N GLU A 9 -12.59 14.56 -7.42
CA GLU A 9 -12.05 15.32 -6.28
C GLU A 9 -12.83 15.03 -4.99
N SER A 10 -14.17 15.02 -5.08
CA SER A 10 -15.05 14.76 -3.94
C SER A 10 -15.12 13.27 -3.54
N SER A 11 -14.76 12.33 -4.42
CA SER A 11 -14.91 10.88 -4.20
C SER A 11 -13.59 10.10 -4.08
N MET A 12 -12.45 10.73 -4.43
CA MET A 12 -11.10 10.18 -4.25
C MET A 12 -10.44 10.68 -2.97
N ALA A 13 -11.06 11.62 -2.25
CA ALA A 13 -10.68 11.95 -0.89
C ALA A 13 -11.05 10.80 0.05
N THR A 14 -10.13 10.46 0.95
CA THR A 14 -10.40 9.54 2.06
C THR A 14 -10.19 10.28 3.37
N GLU A 15 -11.01 9.99 4.36
CA GLU A 15 -10.72 10.41 5.73
C GLU A 15 -9.61 9.49 6.27
N GLU A 16 -8.47 10.05 6.66
CA GLU A 16 -7.35 9.29 7.19
C GLU A 16 -7.56 8.97 8.69
N THR A 17 -8.56 8.13 8.97
CA THR A 17 -8.84 7.67 10.33
C THR A 17 -8.38 6.23 10.54
N PHE A 18 -8.01 5.92 11.77
CA PHE A 18 -7.83 4.54 12.23
C PHE A 18 -8.82 4.31 13.36
N GLU A 19 -9.87 3.54 13.12
CA GLU A 19 -10.89 3.30 14.12
C GLU A 19 -10.62 2.02 14.90
N LEU A 20 -10.94 2.05 16.20
CA LEU A 20 -10.95 0.87 17.05
C LEU A 20 -12.41 0.57 17.42
N VAL A 21 -12.85 -0.65 17.15
CA VAL A 21 -14.13 -1.20 17.62
C VAL A 21 -13.82 -2.16 18.78
N PRO A 22 -13.78 -1.65 20.03
CA PRO A 22 -13.32 -2.44 21.18
C PRO A 22 -14.27 -3.59 21.55
N ASP A 23 -15.55 -3.44 21.27
CA ASP A 23 -16.63 -4.40 21.53
C ASP A 23 -16.84 -5.40 20.38
N MET A 24 -16.01 -5.37 19.33
CA MET A 24 -16.02 -6.38 18.28
C MET A 24 -15.69 -7.75 18.89
N PRO A 25 -16.52 -8.79 18.68
CA PRO A 25 -16.21 -10.16 19.07
C PRO A 25 -14.85 -10.60 18.54
N LEU A 26 -14.03 -11.24 19.37
CA LEU A 26 -12.67 -11.62 18.98
C LEU A 26 -12.66 -12.60 17.79
N VAL A 27 -13.68 -13.46 17.72
CA VAL A 27 -13.92 -14.34 16.55
C VAL A 27 -14.16 -13.55 15.27
N GLN A 28 -14.83 -12.40 15.34
CA GLN A 28 -15.05 -11.53 14.18
C GLN A 28 -13.74 -10.85 13.76
N LEU A 29 -12.93 -10.39 14.70
CA LEU A 29 -11.60 -9.84 14.39
C LEU A 29 -10.72 -10.87 13.67
N LYS A 30 -10.72 -12.12 14.16
CA LYS A 30 -10.03 -13.24 13.51
C LYS A 30 -10.54 -13.46 12.07
N GLN A 31 -11.86 -13.46 11.87
CA GLN A 31 -12.45 -13.60 10.53
C GLN A 31 -12.06 -12.47 9.57
N LEU A 32 -11.91 -11.23 10.05
CA LEU A 32 -11.40 -10.12 9.23
C LEU A 32 -9.99 -10.41 8.72
N ILE A 33 -9.11 -10.91 9.60
CA ILE A 33 -7.75 -11.31 9.21
C ILE A 33 -7.81 -12.42 8.16
N GLU A 34 -8.59 -13.47 8.39
CA GLU A 34 -8.70 -14.61 7.45
C GLU A 34 -9.29 -14.23 6.09
N THR A 35 -10.11 -13.18 6.04
CA THR A 35 -10.78 -12.74 4.80
C THR A 35 -9.94 -11.74 4.01
N TYR A 36 -9.37 -10.73 4.68
CA TYR A 36 -8.72 -9.59 4.01
C TYR A 36 -7.19 -9.64 4.07
N PHE A 37 -6.64 -10.47 4.95
CA PHE A 37 -5.21 -10.67 5.16
C PHE A 37 -4.80 -12.15 4.95
N ASP A 38 -5.56 -12.91 4.17
CA ASP A 38 -5.20 -14.26 3.69
C ASP A 38 -3.74 -14.39 3.21
N TRP A 39 -3.25 -13.43 2.42
CA TRP A 39 -1.88 -13.34 1.93
C TRP A 39 -0.82 -13.28 3.03
N VAL A 40 -1.21 -12.83 4.23
CA VAL A 40 -0.35 -12.88 5.42
C VAL A 40 -0.30 -14.31 5.95
N LEU A 41 -1.42 -15.02 5.95
CA LEU A 41 -1.51 -16.37 6.52
C LEU A 41 -0.86 -17.43 5.63
N GLU A 42 -0.73 -17.16 4.33
CA GLU A 42 -0.06 -18.01 3.34
C GLU A 42 1.48 -17.91 3.39
N GLU A 43 2.02 -16.87 4.01
CA GLU A 43 3.47 -16.59 4.04
C GLU A 43 4.18 -17.30 5.20
N ASP A 44 5.31 -17.94 4.91
CA ASP A 44 6.19 -18.54 5.93
C ASP A 44 7.21 -17.52 6.49
N TYR A 45 6.77 -16.73 7.46
CA TYR A 45 7.63 -15.75 8.15
C TYR A 45 8.79 -16.36 8.96
N ASP A 46 8.87 -17.69 9.06
CA ASP A 46 10.00 -18.36 9.70
C ASP A 46 11.18 -18.62 8.75
N SER A 47 10.98 -18.44 7.45
CA SER A 47 12.03 -18.60 6.45
C SER A 47 12.98 -17.40 6.36
N ASP A 48 14.22 -17.65 5.94
CA ASP A 48 15.20 -16.59 5.67
C ASP A 48 14.79 -15.72 4.48
N ASP A 49 14.07 -16.29 3.52
CA ASP A 49 13.59 -15.55 2.35
C ASP A 49 12.49 -14.57 2.72
N SER A 50 11.55 -14.96 3.58
CA SER A 50 10.47 -14.09 4.09
C SER A 50 10.94 -13.01 5.05
N ARG A 51 12.17 -13.11 5.55
CA ARG A 51 12.81 -12.11 6.44
C ARG A 51 14.08 -11.51 5.84
N TYR A 52 14.19 -11.49 4.52
CA TYR A 52 15.40 -11.08 3.81
C TYR A 52 15.68 -9.57 3.92
N TRP A 53 14.66 -8.72 3.74
CA TRP A 53 14.80 -7.28 3.86
C TRP A 53 14.50 -6.79 5.28
N PHE A 54 14.99 -5.60 5.59
CA PHE A 54 14.50 -4.75 6.67
C PHE A 54 14.38 -3.29 6.19
N TRP A 55 13.37 -2.59 6.69
CA TRP A 55 13.15 -1.18 6.38
C TRP A 55 13.72 -0.30 7.49
N TYR A 56 14.40 0.79 7.18
CA TYR A 56 14.95 1.71 8.19
C TYR A 56 14.89 3.17 7.72
N ARG A 57 15.07 4.12 8.64
CA ARG A 57 15.22 5.55 8.32
C ARG A 57 16.66 5.97 8.53
N SER A 58 17.26 6.61 7.53
CA SER A 58 18.61 7.18 7.64
C SER A 58 18.57 8.51 8.41
N MET A 59 19.63 8.85 9.15
CA MET A 59 19.74 10.18 9.79
C MET A 59 19.84 11.29 8.75
N GLU A 60 20.58 11.05 7.67
CA GLU A 60 20.81 12.03 6.59
C GLU A 60 19.62 12.22 5.65
N LYS A 61 18.65 11.29 5.67
CA LYS A 61 17.51 11.26 4.72
C LYS A 61 16.26 10.72 5.38
N GLU A 62 15.18 11.49 5.35
CA GLU A 62 13.94 11.14 6.02
C GLU A 62 13.15 10.00 5.37
N GLU A 63 13.48 9.64 4.13
CA GLU A 63 12.79 8.58 3.38
C GLU A 63 13.16 7.16 3.85
N PRO A 64 12.21 6.22 3.89
CA PRO A 64 12.48 4.81 4.16
C PRO A 64 13.53 4.22 3.20
N ARG A 65 14.44 3.42 3.76
CA ARG A 65 15.51 2.69 3.08
C ARG A 65 15.35 1.19 3.30
N LEU A 66 15.99 0.41 2.44
CA LEU A 66 16.00 -1.05 2.48
C LEU A 66 17.42 -1.54 2.69
N GLY A 67 17.60 -2.38 3.72
CA GLY A 67 18.83 -3.13 3.96
C GLY A 67 18.57 -4.64 3.89
N VAL A 68 19.59 -5.42 3.55
CA VAL A 68 19.58 -6.88 3.56
C VAL A 68 19.95 -7.37 4.95
N ARG A 69 19.08 -8.18 5.55
CA ARG A 69 19.29 -8.76 6.87
C ARG A 69 20.55 -9.62 6.90
N GLY A 70 21.38 -9.42 7.92
CA GLY A 70 22.66 -10.14 8.09
C GLY A 70 23.79 -9.68 7.17
N ILE A 71 23.57 -8.67 6.32
CA ILE A 71 24.60 -8.08 5.45
C ILE A 71 24.76 -6.59 5.76
N ASP A 72 23.67 -5.85 5.75
CA ASP A 72 23.68 -4.41 6.00
C ASP A 72 23.47 -4.09 7.49
N ASP A 73 24.18 -3.08 7.99
CA ASP A 73 23.99 -2.54 9.35
C ASP A 73 22.65 -1.78 9.46
N GLY A 74 22.13 -1.61 10.68
CA GLY A 74 20.93 -0.81 10.95
C GLY A 74 19.65 -1.61 11.15
N MET A 75 19.73 -2.95 11.18
CA MET A 75 18.61 -3.84 11.49
C MET A 75 17.97 -3.50 12.86
N GLU A 76 18.76 -3.03 13.82
CA GLU A 76 18.28 -2.60 15.13
C GLU A 76 17.37 -1.35 15.08
N LYS A 77 17.33 -0.66 13.94
CA LYS A 77 16.49 0.51 13.67
C LYS A 77 15.35 0.19 12.70
N GLU A 78 15.00 -1.09 12.59
CA GLU A 78 13.96 -1.56 11.69
C GLU A 78 12.61 -0.87 11.99
N LEU A 79 11.98 -0.35 10.95
CA LEU A 79 10.65 0.24 10.99
C LEU A 79 9.60 -0.85 10.82
N ALA A 80 8.49 -0.72 11.54
CA ALA A 80 7.33 -1.60 11.43
C ALA A 80 6.47 -1.32 10.18
N LEU A 81 7.11 -1.11 9.01
CA LEU A 81 6.42 -0.90 7.73
C LEU A 81 5.84 -2.19 7.16
N ALA A 82 6.52 -3.32 7.38
CA ALA A 82 5.99 -4.62 7.00
C ALA A 82 4.99 -5.09 8.06
N ILE A 83 3.71 -5.03 7.70
CA ILE A 83 2.61 -5.32 8.63
C ILE A 83 2.29 -6.81 8.73
N GLY A 84 2.64 -7.60 7.70
CA GLY A 84 2.36 -9.04 7.62
C GLY A 84 2.78 -9.81 8.88
N PRO A 85 4.05 -9.75 9.33
CA PRO A 85 4.48 -10.44 10.55
C PRO A 85 3.65 -10.07 11.79
N ARG A 86 3.24 -8.79 11.91
CA ARG A 86 2.44 -8.31 13.04
C ARG A 86 1.02 -8.82 12.98
N VAL A 87 0.39 -8.81 11.81
CA VAL A 87 -0.95 -9.39 11.60
C VAL A 87 -0.94 -10.90 11.87
N ARG A 88 0.11 -11.62 11.44
CA ARG A 88 0.28 -13.05 11.72
C ARG A 88 0.40 -13.33 13.23
N ALA A 89 1.19 -12.51 13.94
CA ALA A 89 1.34 -12.65 15.39
C ALA A 89 0.03 -12.39 16.13
N VAL A 90 -0.75 -11.37 15.72
CA VAL A 90 -2.09 -11.13 16.26
C VAL A 90 -2.98 -12.35 16.00
N HIS A 91 -3.07 -12.84 14.76
CA HIS A 91 -3.90 -14.01 14.41
C HIS A 91 -3.59 -15.23 15.30
N GLN A 92 -2.32 -15.56 15.49
CA GLN A 92 -1.87 -16.63 16.38
C GLN A 92 -2.33 -16.40 17.83
N ALA A 93 -2.19 -15.19 18.35
CA ALA A 93 -2.60 -14.86 19.71
C ALA A 93 -4.14 -14.88 19.87
N LEU A 94 -4.89 -14.54 18.81
CA LEU A 94 -6.35 -14.68 18.78
C LEU A 94 -6.76 -16.16 18.89
N ASP A 95 -6.07 -17.05 18.18
CA ASP A 95 -6.34 -18.50 18.25
C ASP A 95 -6.17 -19.02 19.68
N ASP A 96 -5.05 -18.70 20.32
CA ASP A 96 -4.77 -19.12 21.69
C ASP A 96 -5.83 -18.59 22.68
N MET A 97 -6.24 -17.33 22.52
CA MET A 97 -7.22 -16.70 23.39
C MET A 97 -8.63 -17.26 23.19
N LEU A 98 -9.03 -17.55 21.95
CA LEU A 98 -10.36 -18.09 21.62
C LEU A 98 -10.56 -19.52 22.13
N VAL A 99 -9.49 -20.30 22.32
CA VAL A 99 -9.57 -21.62 22.99
C VAL A 99 -10.03 -21.48 24.45
N VAL A 100 -9.55 -20.44 25.14
CA VAL A 100 -9.85 -20.20 26.56
C VAL A 100 -11.14 -19.40 26.75
N SER A 101 -11.38 -18.41 25.89
CA SER A 101 -12.54 -17.51 25.97
C SER A 101 -13.16 -17.30 24.58
N PRO A 102 -14.05 -18.21 24.13
CA PRO A 102 -14.66 -18.15 22.80
C PRO A 102 -15.54 -16.91 22.56
N THR A 103 -16.00 -16.27 23.64
CA THR A 103 -16.86 -15.08 23.61
C THR A 103 -16.10 -13.80 23.98
N ALA A 104 -14.76 -13.84 24.02
CA ALA A 104 -13.95 -12.66 24.27
C ALA A 104 -14.23 -11.55 23.25
N LEU A 105 -14.04 -10.31 23.68
CA LEU A 105 -14.09 -9.13 22.84
C LEU A 105 -12.68 -8.67 22.48
N THR A 106 -12.59 -7.82 21.45
CA THR A 106 -11.33 -7.21 21.02
C THR A 106 -10.64 -6.45 22.15
N ILE A 107 -11.41 -5.80 23.03
CA ILE A 107 -10.86 -5.10 24.21
C ILE A 107 -10.22 -6.06 25.22
N ASP A 108 -10.76 -7.26 25.40
CA ASP A 108 -10.19 -8.26 26.32
C ASP A 108 -8.80 -8.67 25.86
N TYR A 109 -8.63 -8.85 24.55
CA TYR A 109 -7.35 -9.11 23.92
C TYR A 109 -6.39 -7.93 24.13
N LEU A 110 -6.82 -6.71 23.83
CA LEU A 110 -5.96 -5.52 23.93
C LEU A 110 -5.57 -5.16 25.37
N MET A 111 -6.34 -5.57 26.39
CA MET A 111 -5.92 -5.44 27.79
C MET A 111 -4.69 -6.31 28.12
N ILE A 112 -4.54 -7.44 27.44
CA ILE A 112 -3.39 -8.36 27.60
C ILE A 112 -2.26 -7.95 26.63
N HIS A 113 -2.62 -7.58 25.40
CA HIS A 113 -1.72 -7.29 24.29
C HIS A 113 -1.78 -5.80 23.89
N ALA A 114 -1.58 -4.90 24.86
CA ALA A 114 -1.76 -3.45 24.63
C ALA A 114 -0.91 -2.86 23.49
N ARG A 115 0.24 -3.47 23.20
CA ARG A 115 1.13 -3.07 22.08
C ARG A 115 0.54 -3.36 20.70
N ASP A 116 -0.51 -4.15 20.61
CA ASP A 116 -1.16 -4.49 19.34
C ASP A 116 -2.28 -3.53 18.97
N THR A 117 -2.53 -2.50 19.78
CA THR A 117 -3.63 -1.54 19.55
C THR A 117 -3.57 -0.90 18.15
N ASP A 118 -2.39 -0.51 17.67
CA ASP A 118 -2.26 0.13 16.35
C ASP A 118 -2.48 -0.87 15.20
N ILE A 119 -1.99 -2.11 15.32
CA ILE A 119 -2.19 -3.11 14.28
C ILE A 119 -3.63 -3.61 14.25
N VAL A 120 -4.29 -3.74 15.40
CA VAL A 120 -5.73 -4.10 15.48
C VAL A 120 -6.59 -3.00 14.87
N ARG A 121 -6.34 -1.72 15.19
CA ARG A 121 -7.01 -0.58 14.54
C ARG A 121 -6.84 -0.63 13.03
N ARG A 122 -5.63 -0.90 12.57
CA ARG A 122 -5.31 -1.02 11.14
C ARG A 122 -6.07 -2.18 10.49
N ILE A 123 -6.09 -3.36 11.09
CA ILE A 123 -6.87 -4.51 10.60
C ILE A 123 -8.35 -4.15 10.47
N GLN A 124 -8.95 -3.59 11.52
CA GLN A 124 -10.37 -3.23 11.53
C GLN A 124 -10.70 -2.17 10.48
N THR A 125 -9.88 -1.13 10.38
CA THR A 125 -10.10 -0.03 9.43
C THR A 125 -9.86 -0.46 7.99
N MET A 126 -8.74 -1.14 7.69
CA MET A 126 -8.37 -1.45 6.32
C MET A 126 -9.22 -2.58 5.73
N SER A 127 -9.83 -3.42 6.56
CA SER A 127 -10.78 -4.45 6.11
C SER A 127 -12.06 -3.89 5.49
N SER A 128 -12.39 -2.61 5.72
CA SER A 128 -13.54 -1.95 5.07
C SER A 128 -13.18 -1.26 3.75
N ALA A 129 -11.87 -1.16 3.41
CA ALA A 129 -11.37 -0.45 2.24
C ALA A 129 -10.96 -1.41 1.11
N HIS A 130 -11.36 -1.12 -0.12
CA HIS A 130 -11.10 -2.00 -1.28
C HIS A 130 -9.60 -2.14 -1.62
N TYR A 131 -8.82 -1.08 -1.38
CA TYR A 131 -7.37 -1.02 -1.58
C TYR A 131 -6.63 -0.53 -0.33
N GLY A 132 -7.10 -0.91 0.87
CA GLY A 132 -6.52 -0.45 2.13
C GLY A 132 -5.08 -0.93 2.39
N GLU A 133 -4.65 -1.98 1.69
CA GLU A 133 -3.38 -2.65 1.95
C GLU A 133 -2.54 -2.88 0.70
N ILE A 134 -1.22 -2.77 0.87
CA ILE A 134 -0.27 -3.39 -0.06
C ILE A 134 -0.17 -4.86 0.34
N ARG A 135 -0.87 -5.72 -0.41
CA ARG A 135 -0.95 -7.17 -0.15
C ARG A 135 0.30 -7.90 -0.64
N ALA A 136 1.41 -7.77 0.10
CA ALA A 136 2.66 -8.45 -0.16
C ALA A 136 3.54 -8.49 1.10
N ASN A 137 4.35 -9.54 1.26
CA ASN A 137 5.40 -9.53 2.28
C ASN A 137 6.52 -8.54 1.88
N LEU A 138 6.53 -7.36 2.50
CA LEU A 138 7.51 -6.31 2.25
C LEU A 138 8.92 -6.63 2.76
N LEU A 139 9.11 -7.79 3.38
CA LEU A 139 10.41 -8.29 3.83
C LEU A 139 10.94 -9.43 2.95
N HIS A 140 10.11 -9.99 2.06
CA HIS A 140 10.48 -11.17 1.29
C HIS A 140 11.58 -10.89 0.26
N ARG A 141 12.51 -11.83 0.03
CA ARG A 141 13.65 -11.69 -0.90
C ARG A 141 13.22 -11.28 -2.30
N GLN A 142 12.10 -11.82 -2.77
CA GLN A 142 11.56 -11.55 -4.11
C GLN A 142 10.66 -10.31 -4.17
N MET A 143 10.41 -9.61 -3.06
CA MET A 143 9.73 -8.31 -3.09
C MET A 143 10.53 -7.34 -3.96
N LYS A 144 9.85 -6.67 -4.89
CA LYS A 144 10.46 -5.68 -5.79
C LYS A 144 10.07 -4.28 -5.33
N PRO A 145 11.00 -3.50 -4.73
CA PRO A 145 10.71 -2.14 -4.23
C PRO A 145 10.18 -1.22 -5.33
N MET A 146 10.59 -1.49 -6.58
CA MET A 146 10.11 -0.78 -7.76
C MET A 146 8.59 -0.87 -7.95
N HIS A 147 7.91 -1.93 -7.53
CA HIS A 147 6.45 -1.98 -7.59
C HIS A 147 5.81 -0.95 -6.65
N LEU A 148 6.33 -0.79 -5.43
CA LEU A 148 5.85 0.22 -4.48
C LEU A 148 6.06 1.65 -5.03
N LEU A 149 7.24 1.90 -5.61
CA LEU A 149 7.56 3.18 -6.24
C LEU A 149 6.61 3.48 -7.41
N ARG A 150 6.34 2.49 -8.27
CA ARG A 150 5.43 2.65 -9.40
C ARG A 150 4.01 3.00 -8.93
N THR A 151 3.49 2.29 -7.94
CA THR A 151 2.18 2.58 -7.34
C THR A 151 2.13 3.99 -6.77
N LYS A 152 3.15 4.40 -5.99
CA LYS A 152 3.21 5.76 -5.44
C LYS A 152 3.22 6.82 -6.54
N LEU A 153 4.07 6.64 -7.54
CA LEU A 153 4.27 7.63 -8.61
C LEU A 153 3.06 7.70 -9.56
N SER A 154 2.29 6.63 -9.74
CA SER A 154 1.07 6.68 -10.58
C SER A 154 0.01 7.61 -10.01
N PHE A 155 -0.11 7.74 -8.67
CA PHE A 155 -0.99 8.73 -8.05
C PHE A 155 -0.57 10.18 -8.32
N LEU A 156 0.71 10.40 -8.66
CA LEU A 156 1.27 11.74 -8.95
C LEU A 156 1.26 12.06 -10.46
N GLY A 157 0.60 11.24 -11.28
CA GLY A 157 0.55 11.46 -12.74
C GLY A 157 1.82 11.04 -13.48
N ALA A 158 2.67 10.20 -12.87
CA ALA A 158 3.82 9.63 -13.57
C ALA A 158 3.36 8.62 -14.64
N ALA A 159 3.89 8.78 -15.85
CA ALA A 159 3.71 7.87 -16.98
C ALA A 159 5.06 7.28 -17.45
N ARG A 160 4.99 6.33 -18.40
CA ARG A 160 6.13 5.62 -19.01
C ARG A 160 7.22 5.20 -18.01
N PHE A 161 6.86 4.22 -17.18
CA PHE A 161 7.79 3.58 -16.26
C PHE A 161 8.83 2.76 -17.03
N ASP A 162 10.06 3.26 -17.06
CA ASP A 162 11.23 2.64 -17.71
C ASP A 162 12.22 2.17 -16.62
N PRO A 163 12.15 0.89 -16.20
CA PRO A 163 13.01 0.35 -15.15
C PRO A 163 14.46 0.24 -15.63
N ARG A 164 15.43 0.72 -14.83
CA ARG A 164 16.88 0.48 -15.12
C ARG A 164 17.56 -0.44 -14.14
N SER A 165 16.96 -0.66 -12.97
CA SER A 165 17.36 -1.69 -12.02
C SER A 165 16.17 -2.01 -11.11
N ASP A 166 16.32 -3.01 -10.24
CA ASP A 166 15.29 -3.38 -9.26
C ASP A 166 14.93 -2.27 -8.26
N ARG A 167 15.75 -1.21 -8.20
CA ARG A 167 15.61 -0.08 -7.28
C ARG A 167 15.56 1.28 -7.97
N TRP A 168 15.60 1.32 -9.31
CA TRP A 168 15.61 2.56 -10.06
C TRP A 168 14.68 2.49 -11.26
N VAL A 169 13.70 3.38 -11.28
CA VAL A 169 12.76 3.54 -12.39
C VAL A 169 12.83 4.98 -12.87
N ARG A 170 12.97 5.16 -14.18
CA ARG A 170 12.77 6.45 -14.83
C ARG A 170 11.29 6.58 -15.15
N VAL A 171 10.74 7.75 -14.90
CA VAL A 171 9.36 8.10 -15.22
C VAL A 171 9.33 9.42 -15.97
N THR A 172 8.24 9.65 -16.70
CA THR A 172 7.93 10.93 -17.32
C THR A 172 6.64 11.45 -16.72
N PHE A 173 6.69 12.62 -16.11
CA PHE A 173 5.50 13.32 -15.66
C PHE A 173 4.94 14.17 -16.80
N PHE A 174 3.63 14.35 -16.81
CA PHE A 174 2.95 15.29 -17.72
C PHE A 174 3.28 15.03 -19.19
N GLN A 175 3.39 13.76 -19.58
CA GLN A 175 3.70 13.42 -20.96
C GLN A 175 2.57 13.87 -21.89
N GLY A 176 2.92 14.64 -22.91
CA GLY A 176 1.96 15.21 -23.85
C GLY A 176 1.38 16.55 -23.37
N ALA A 177 1.64 16.96 -22.12
CA ALA A 177 1.16 18.24 -21.61
C ALA A 177 1.70 19.39 -22.45
N PRO A 178 0.85 20.40 -22.75
CA PRO A 178 1.27 21.55 -23.51
C PRO A 178 2.39 22.32 -22.81
N LEU A 179 3.31 22.82 -23.63
CA LEU A 179 4.35 23.72 -23.17
C LEU A 179 3.77 25.10 -22.89
N LEU A 180 4.43 25.86 -22.02
CA LEU A 180 4.06 27.25 -21.73
C LEU A 180 4.01 28.12 -23.00
N SER A 181 4.89 27.86 -23.98
CA SER A 181 4.88 28.57 -25.26
C SER A 181 3.66 28.26 -26.11
N GLU A 182 3.15 27.04 -26.04
CA GLU A 182 1.96 26.60 -26.79
C GLU A 182 0.69 27.18 -26.14
N LEU A 183 0.66 27.26 -24.81
CA LEU A 183 -0.39 27.97 -24.06
C LEU A 183 -0.46 29.46 -24.45
N ASN A 184 0.69 30.11 -24.54
CA ASN A 184 0.80 31.52 -24.90
C ASN A 184 0.51 31.81 -26.39
N ALA A 185 0.38 30.77 -27.23
CA ALA A 185 0.05 30.92 -28.65
C ALA A 185 -1.45 31.05 -28.91
N GLU A 186 -2.27 31.14 -27.85
CA GLU A 186 -3.74 31.26 -27.91
C GLU A 186 -4.38 30.17 -28.80
N PRO A 187 -4.25 28.88 -28.43
CA PRO A 187 -4.79 27.79 -29.23
C PRO A 187 -6.29 27.96 -29.44
N SER A 188 -6.74 27.75 -30.68
CA SER A 188 -8.13 27.97 -31.08
C SER A 188 -9.09 26.91 -30.56
N ASP A 189 -8.58 25.71 -30.28
CA ASP A 189 -9.33 24.59 -29.72
C ASP A 189 -8.70 24.16 -28.39
N LEU A 190 -9.29 24.59 -27.29
CA LEU A 190 -8.82 24.26 -25.94
C LEU A 190 -9.10 22.79 -25.57
N GLN A 191 -10.00 22.12 -26.28
CA GLN A 191 -10.40 20.75 -25.99
C GLN A 191 -9.38 19.75 -26.56
N GLU A 192 -8.94 19.94 -27.81
CA GLU A 192 -7.83 19.17 -28.38
C GLU A 192 -6.52 19.43 -27.62
N PHE A 193 -6.34 20.67 -27.15
CA PHE A 193 -5.15 21.11 -26.43
C PHE A 193 -5.02 20.50 -25.02
N ASP A 194 -6.12 20.15 -24.36
CA ASP A 194 -6.13 19.61 -22.99
C ASP A 194 -6.35 18.07 -22.94
N ASP A 195 -6.36 17.38 -24.09
CA ASP A 195 -6.61 15.92 -24.18
C ASP A 195 -5.35 15.06 -23.94
N TRP A 196 -4.26 15.68 -23.47
CA TRP A 196 -2.97 15.02 -23.27
C TRP A 196 -2.92 14.11 -22.04
N MET A 197 -3.80 14.34 -21.07
CA MET A 197 -3.76 13.68 -19.76
C MET A 197 -4.26 12.23 -19.82
N PHE A 198 -5.04 11.90 -20.85
CA PHE A 198 -5.67 10.59 -21.00
C PHE A 198 -4.95 9.75 -22.05
N ALA A 199 -4.77 8.47 -21.74
CA ALA A 199 -4.32 7.53 -22.76
C ALA A 199 -5.41 7.44 -23.84
N THR A 200 -5.06 7.68 -25.09
CA THR A 200 -5.97 7.42 -26.20
C THR A 200 -6.35 5.95 -26.21
N ALA A 201 -7.66 5.68 -26.20
CA ALA A 201 -8.14 4.31 -26.37
C ALA A 201 -7.58 3.76 -27.69
N PRO A 202 -7.13 2.49 -27.74
CA PRO A 202 -6.73 1.88 -29.00
C PRO A 202 -7.90 1.98 -29.98
N ASP A 203 -7.64 2.46 -31.19
CA ASP A 203 -8.66 2.48 -32.23
C ASP A 203 -9.11 1.04 -32.52
N PRO A 204 -10.39 0.68 -32.33
CA PRO A 204 -10.88 -0.66 -32.62
C PRO A 204 -10.65 -1.08 -34.09
N ALA A 205 -10.46 -0.13 -35.02
CA ALA A 205 -10.08 -0.42 -36.40
C ALA A 205 -8.59 -0.80 -36.58
N MET A 206 -7.73 -0.48 -35.60
CA MET A 206 -6.30 -0.78 -35.61
C MET A 206 -5.95 -2.06 -34.84
N VAL A 207 -6.89 -2.64 -34.10
CA VAL A 207 -6.77 -3.94 -33.44
C VAL A 207 -7.40 -5.00 -34.34
N GLY A 208 -6.68 -5.36 -35.40
CA GLY A 208 -7.06 -6.50 -36.25
C GLY A 208 -6.97 -7.81 -35.44
N PHE A 209 -8.09 -8.53 -35.34
CA PHE A 209 -8.13 -9.97 -35.09
C PHE A 209 -8.16 -10.71 -36.42
#